data_AF-A0A4D7WG53-F1
#
_entry.id   AF-A0A4D7WG53-F1
#
_cell.length_a   1.000
_cell.length_b   1.000
_cell.length_c   1.000
_cell.angle_alpha   90.00
_cell.angle_beta   90.00
_cell.angle_gamma   90.00
#
_symmetry.space_group_name_H-M   'P 1'
#
loop_
_entity.id
_entity.type
_entity.pdbx_description
1 polymer ?
#
loop_
_entity_poly.entity_id
_entity_poly.type
_entity_poly.pdbx_seq_one_letter_code
_entity_poly.pdbx_strand_id
1 'polypeptide(L)'
;MEAVIIQESESGGRVLQNREWHKVDGASADAIASLKSLAPVDLPESYYALLTFSNGGEGPLAVQPLWFQLYPAEEAAQIERDGTFREFFRGLFVIGGNGSGEAVAFDLRENAPYPLVAFDMTNVDLEESLRPIAPSFDVALDLIGRDNQ
;
A
#
# COMPACT_ATOMS: atom_id res chain seq x y z
N MET A 1 -9.31 -40.91 22.84
CA MET A 1 -8.20 -39.99 22.50
C MET A 1 -8.57 -39.39 21.17
N GLU A 2 -9.28 -38.26 21.17
CA GLU A 2 -9.61 -37.54 19.94
C GLU A 2 -8.43 -36.64 19.58
N ALA A 3 -7.97 -36.77 18.34
CA ALA A 3 -6.98 -35.88 17.78
C ALA A 3 -7.62 -34.52 17.54
N VAL A 4 -7.11 -33.49 18.23
CA VAL A 4 -7.46 -32.10 17.96
C VAL A 4 -6.79 -31.73 16.63
N ILE A 5 -7.59 -31.64 15.57
CA ILE A 5 -7.16 -31.02 14.31
C ILE A 5 -7.17 -29.52 14.57
N ILE A 6 -5.99 -28.93 14.71
CA ILE A 6 -5.83 -27.48 14.76
C ILE A 6 -6.13 -26.98 13.34
N GLN A 7 -7.28 -26.33 13.17
CA GLN A 7 -7.52 -25.53 11.96
C GLN A 7 -6.56 -24.34 12.00
N GLU A 8 -5.54 -24.37 11.15
CA GLU A 8 -4.81 -23.16 10.80
C GLU A 8 -5.81 -22.13 10.27
N SER A 9 -5.78 -20.91 10.80
CA SER A 9 -6.69 -19.84 10.40
C SER A 9 -6.48 -19.50 8.92
N GLU A 10 -7.51 -19.71 8.09
CA GLU A 10 -7.54 -19.36 6.66
C GLU A 10 -7.52 -17.85 6.37
N SER A 11 -6.93 -17.00 7.20
CA SER A 11 -6.85 -15.55 6.95
C SER A 11 -5.60 -15.11 6.17
N GLY A 12 -4.59 -15.98 6.01
CA GLY A 12 -3.31 -15.61 5.36
C GLY A 12 -3.19 -15.92 3.86
N GLY A 13 -4.17 -16.61 3.26
CA GLY A 13 -3.94 -17.30 1.98
C GLY A 13 -4.31 -16.57 0.69
N ARG A 14 -5.03 -15.42 0.72
CA ARG A 14 -5.78 -14.94 -0.47
C ARG A 14 -5.45 -13.55 -1.01
N VAL A 15 -4.51 -12.81 -0.42
CA VAL A 15 -4.36 -11.37 -0.70
C VAL A 15 -4.26 -11.06 -2.21
N LEU A 16 -3.40 -11.78 -2.94
CA LEU A 16 -3.22 -11.60 -4.39
C LEU A 16 -3.26 -12.94 -5.16
N GLN A 17 -4.16 -13.85 -4.81
CA GLN A 17 -4.31 -15.12 -5.56
C GLN A 17 -4.66 -14.87 -7.03
N ASN A 18 -3.98 -15.59 -7.94
CA ASN A 18 -4.13 -15.47 -9.40
C ASN A 18 -3.91 -14.04 -9.93
N ARG A 19 -3.03 -13.27 -9.27
CA ARG A 19 -2.59 -11.94 -9.71
C ARG A 19 -1.16 -12.00 -10.23
N GLU A 20 -0.83 -11.14 -11.18
CA GLU A 20 0.55 -10.93 -11.63
C GLU A 20 1.27 -10.07 -10.60
N TRP A 21 2.07 -10.70 -9.74
CA TRP A 21 2.79 -10.00 -8.68
C TRP A 21 4.18 -10.58 -8.49
N HIS A 22 5.19 -9.74 -8.65
CA HIS A 22 6.59 -10.02 -8.32
C HIS A 22 6.76 -9.95 -6.80
N LYS A 23 6.34 -11.03 -6.15
CA LYS A 23 6.36 -11.19 -4.70
C LYS A 23 7.79 -11.26 -4.14
N VAL A 24 7.96 -10.68 -2.95
CA VAL A 24 9.12 -10.91 -2.06
C VAL A 24 8.67 -11.54 -0.73
N ASP A 25 9.60 -11.78 0.19
CA ASP A 25 9.27 -12.26 1.53
C ASP A 25 8.37 -11.27 2.28
N GLY A 26 7.53 -11.80 3.17
CA GLY A 26 6.60 -11.00 3.98
C GLY A 26 7.31 -10.13 5.02
N ALA A 27 6.65 -9.05 5.43
CA ALA A 27 7.17 -8.14 6.43
C ALA A 27 7.25 -8.82 7.80
N SER A 28 8.28 -8.50 8.57
CA SER A 28 8.37 -8.97 9.96
C SER A 28 7.31 -8.30 10.83
N ALA A 29 6.91 -8.96 11.91
CA ALA A 29 5.97 -8.39 12.88
C ALA A 29 6.50 -7.06 13.47
N ASP A 30 7.81 -6.95 13.70
CA ASP A 30 8.44 -5.74 14.23
C ASP A 30 8.41 -4.59 13.21
N ALA A 31 8.59 -4.88 11.92
CA ALA A 31 8.47 -3.88 10.86
C ALA A 31 7.03 -3.36 10.74
N ILE A 32 6.04 -4.25 10.78
CA ILE A 32 4.62 -3.88 10.79
C ILE A 32 4.28 -3.03 12.03
N ALA A 33 4.72 -3.44 13.22
CA ALA A 33 4.49 -2.70 14.46
C ALA A 33 5.14 -1.31 14.42
N SER A 34 6.35 -1.21 13.89
CA SER A 34 7.06 0.07 13.71
C SER A 34 6.31 1.00 12.75
N LEU A 35 5.83 0.49 11.61
CA LEU A 35 5.04 1.25 10.66
C LEU A 35 3.72 1.73 11.26
N LYS A 36 3.00 0.86 11.97
CA LYS A 36 1.77 1.22 12.71
C LYS A 36 2.01 2.35 13.71
N SER A 37 3.14 2.34 14.41
CA SER A 37 3.46 3.38 15.40
C SER A 37 3.77 4.76 14.80
N LEU A 38 4.14 4.82 13.51
CA LEU A 38 4.49 6.06 12.82
C LEU A 38 3.34 6.64 12.02
N ALA A 39 2.42 5.79 11.57
CA ALA A 39 1.24 6.25 10.87
C ALA A 39 0.46 7.23 11.76
N PRO A 40 0.10 8.42 11.26
CA PRO A 40 -0.61 9.42 12.07
C PRO A 40 -2.06 9.02 12.39
N VAL A 41 -2.55 7.96 11.73
CA VAL A 41 -3.88 7.36 11.90
C VAL A 41 -3.77 5.84 11.73
N ASP A 42 -4.79 5.10 12.16
CA ASP A 42 -4.90 3.67 11.87
C ASP A 42 -5.17 3.46 10.37
N LEU A 43 -4.18 2.96 9.63
CA LEU A 43 -4.33 2.60 8.22
C LEU A 43 -5.11 1.29 8.06
N PRO A 44 -5.69 1.01 6.87
CA PRO A 44 -6.46 -0.21 6.65
C PRO A 44 -5.67 -1.49 6.94
N GLU A 45 -6.26 -2.45 7.67
CA GLU A 45 -5.60 -3.73 7.99
C GLU A 45 -5.22 -4.54 6.75
N SER A 46 -5.95 -4.36 5.64
CA SER A 46 -5.63 -4.98 4.35
C SER A 46 -4.29 -4.54 3.76
N TYR A 47 -3.82 -3.32 4.08
CA TYR A 47 -2.47 -2.87 3.71
C TYR A 47 -1.39 -3.62 4.49
N TYR A 48 -1.56 -3.75 5.81
CA TYR A 48 -0.64 -4.54 6.62
C TYR A 48 -0.68 -6.03 6.29
N ALA A 49 -1.84 -6.56 5.90
CA ALA A 49 -1.97 -7.92 5.41
C ALA A 49 -1.22 -8.11 4.08
N LEU A 50 -1.26 -7.13 3.17
CA LEU A 50 -0.46 -7.17 1.94
C LEU A 50 1.04 -7.14 2.25
N LEU A 51 1.49 -6.27 3.16
CA LEU A 51 2.90 -6.23 3.59
C LEU A 51 3.34 -7.54 4.26
N THR A 52 2.47 -8.14 5.08
CA THR A 52 2.72 -9.45 5.71
C THR A 52 2.82 -10.55 4.65
N PHE A 53 2.05 -10.45 3.57
CA PHE A 53 2.16 -11.36 2.43
C PHE A 53 3.45 -11.12 1.63
N SER A 54 3.79 -9.85 1.35
CA SER A 54 4.94 -9.41 0.56
C SER A 54 5.40 -8.03 1.04
N ASN A 55 6.61 -7.94 1.61
CA ASN A 55 7.19 -6.70 2.15
C ASN A 55 7.71 -5.80 1.01
N GLY A 56 6.78 -5.31 0.21
CA GLY A 56 7.08 -4.71 -1.09
C GLY A 56 6.77 -5.69 -2.23
N GLY A 57 7.42 -5.47 -3.37
CA GLY A 57 7.13 -6.18 -4.61
C GLY A 57 6.36 -5.28 -5.58
N GLU A 58 6.08 -5.80 -6.76
CA GLU A 58 5.52 -4.99 -7.83
C GLU A 58 4.69 -5.80 -8.82
N GLY A 59 3.85 -5.11 -9.59
CA GLY A 59 3.07 -5.70 -10.67
C GLY A 59 2.16 -4.68 -11.34
N PRO A 60 1.42 -5.11 -12.37
CA PRO A 60 0.49 -4.24 -13.08
C PRO A 60 -0.61 -3.73 -12.16
N LEU A 61 -1.10 -2.52 -12.45
CA LEU A 61 -2.25 -1.91 -11.80
C LEU A 61 -3.30 -1.60 -12.87
N ALA A 62 -4.54 -2.05 -12.69
CA ALA A 62 -5.58 -1.92 -13.72
C ALA A 62 -6.07 -0.47 -13.97
N VAL A 63 -5.45 0.52 -13.33
CA VAL A 63 -5.70 1.96 -13.48
C VAL A 63 -4.36 2.70 -13.42
N GLN A 64 -4.29 3.94 -13.91
CA GLN A 64 -3.10 4.79 -13.73
C GLN A 64 -2.63 4.76 -12.25
N PRO A 65 -1.33 4.59 -11.97
CA PRO A 65 -0.19 4.70 -12.90
C PRO A 65 0.19 3.43 -13.70
N LEU A 66 -0.70 2.45 -13.82
CA LEU A 66 -0.55 1.19 -14.58
C LEU A 66 0.48 0.19 -14.05
N TRP A 67 1.33 0.61 -13.12
CA TRP A 67 2.25 -0.23 -12.39
C TRP A 67 2.25 0.19 -10.93
N PHE A 68 2.20 -0.78 -10.02
CA PHE A 68 2.32 -0.51 -8.59
C PHE A 68 3.53 -1.25 -8.03
N GLN A 69 4.52 -0.48 -7.60
CA GLN A 69 5.62 -0.91 -6.77
C GLN A 69 5.26 -0.58 -5.31
N LEU A 70 4.92 -1.61 -4.54
CA LEU A 70 4.72 -1.50 -3.10
C LEU A 70 6.08 -1.30 -2.44
N TYR A 71 6.20 -0.29 -1.58
CA TYR A 71 7.40 -0.12 -0.77
C TYR A 71 7.39 -1.07 0.43
N PRO A 72 8.56 -1.59 0.84
CA PRO A 72 8.71 -2.28 2.11
C PRO A 72 8.20 -1.43 3.28
N ALA A 73 7.72 -2.08 4.34
CA ALA A 73 7.19 -1.44 5.52
C ALA A 73 8.20 -0.45 6.14
N GLU A 74 9.48 -0.82 6.13
CA GLU A 74 10.59 -0.01 6.63
C GLU A 74 10.80 1.27 5.81
N GLU A 75 10.63 1.19 4.49
CA GLU A 75 10.77 2.34 3.59
C GLU A 75 9.59 3.31 3.74
N ALA A 76 8.36 2.80 3.75
CA ALA A 76 7.18 3.63 4.04
C ALA A 76 7.29 4.33 5.40
N ALA A 77 7.75 3.61 6.42
CA ALA A 77 8.02 4.15 7.75
C ALA A 77 9.10 5.25 7.72
N GLN A 78 10.17 5.05 6.96
CA GLN A 78 11.26 6.02 6.84
C GLN A 78 10.79 7.30 6.12
N ILE A 79 10.03 7.16 5.03
CA ILE A 79 9.45 8.29 4.29
C ILE A 79 8.56 9.15 5.20
N GLU A 80 7.67 8.54 5.99
CA GLU A 80 6.83 9.28 6.93
C GLU A 80 7.65 9.96 8.03
N ARG A 81 8.63 9.24 8.60
CA ARG A 81 9.52 9.76 9.65
C ARG A 81 10.28 10.99 9.18
N ASP A 82 10.87 10.91 7.99
CA ASP A 82 11.66 12.00 7.40
C ASP A 82 10.76 13.13 6.89
N GLY A 83 9.47 12.84 6.64
CA GLY A 83 8.53 13.80 6.10
C GLY A 83 8.85 14.19 4.67
N THR A 84 9.41 13.27 3.87
CA THR A 84 9.96 13.50 2.53
C THR A 84 9.05 14.33 1.62
N PHE A 85 7.73 14.11 1.71
CA PHE A 85 6.74 14.78 0.87
C PHE A 85 5.89 15.84 1.61
N ARG A 86 6.13 16.05 2.92
CA ARG A 86 5.24 16.83 3.79
C ARG A 86 5.19 18.32 3.47
N GLU A 87 6.20 18.85 2.77
CA GLU A 87 6.25 20.26 2.34
C GLU A 87 5.16 20.57 1.31
N PHE A 88 5.03 19.76 0.26
CA PHE A 88 4.10 19.98 -0.85
C PHE A 88 2.85 19.10 -0.80
N PHE A 89 2.98 17.88 -0.24
CA PHE A 89 1.93 16.86 -0.23
C PHE A 89 1.49 16.50 1.19
N ARG A 90 1.23 17.52 2.00
CA ARG A 90 0.77 17.34 3.38
C ARG A 90 -0.52 16.53 3.42
N GLY A 91 -0.56 15.53 4.31
CA GLY A 91 -1.72 14.67 4.52
C GLY A 91 -1.72 13.43 3.61
N LEU A 92 -0.71 13.25 2.77
CA LEU A 92 -0.50 11.98 2.06
C LEU A 92 0.45 11.07 2.86
N PHE A 93 0.09 9.80 2.98
CA PHE A 93 0.97 8.76 3.53
C PHE A 93 1.42 7.81 2.42
N VAL A 94 2.68 7.90 2.04
CA VAL A 94 3.24 7.20 0.87
C VAL A 94 3.50 5.73 1.17
N ILE A 95 3.03 4.85 0.28
CA ILE A 95 3.15 3.39 0.42
C ILE A 95 3.84 2.72 -0.77
N GLY A 96 4.13 3.46 -1.83
CA GLY A 96 4.67 2.90 -3.06
C GLY A 96 4.80 3.94 -4.15
N GLY A 97 4.97 3.47 -5.38
CA GLY A 97 5.02 4.28 -6.59
C GLY A 97 4.85 3.43 -7.84
N ASN A 98 5.21 3.98 -8.99
CA ASN A 98 5.22 3.24 -10.27
C ASN A 98 6.65 2.89 -10.73
N GLY A 99 7.67 3.15 -9.89
CA GLY A 99 9.09 3.02 -10.23
C GLY A 99 9.67 4.17 -11.07
N SER A 100 8.86 5.17 -11.43
CA SER A 100 9.27 6.31 -12.28
C SER A 100 8.39 7.55 -12.08
N GLY A 101 8.85 8.49 -11.24
CA GLY A 101 8.30 9.84 -11.16
C GLY A 101 6.96 9.99 -10.43
N GLU A 102 6.26 8.89 -10.14
CA GLU A 102 4.97 8.93 -9.43
C GLU A 102 5.00 8.10 -8.16
N ALA A 103 4.44 8.67 -7.09
CA ALA A 103 4.25 8.01 -5.81
C ALA A 103 2.77 7.65 -5.61
N VAL A 104 2.51 6.62 -4.82
CA VAL A 104 1.19 6.13 -4.44
C VAL A 104 1.03 6.27 -2.93
N ALA A 105 -0.09 6.83 -2.49
CA ALA A 105 -0.32 7.20 -1.11
C ALA A 105 -1.78 7.02 -0.67
N PHE A 106 -1.98 6.86 0.63
CA PHE A 106 -3.26 7.15 1.27
C PHE A 106 -3.48 8.66 1.36
N ASP A 107 -4.67 9.11 0.99
CA ASP A 107 -5.09 10.49 1.22
C ASP A 107 -5.75 10.62 2.60
N LEU A 108 -4.97 11.05 3.59
CA LEU A 108 -5.41 11.21 4.98
C LEU A 108 -6.06 12.56 5.25
N ARG A 109 -6.22 13.40 4.22
CA ARG A 109 -7.05 14.62 4.30
C ARG A 109 -8.54 14.25 4.28
N GLU A 110 -8.85 13.08 3.74
CA GLU A 110 -10.18 12.48 3.70
C GLU A 110 -10.43 11.55 4.90
N ASN A 111 -11.65 11.02 4.99
CA ASN A 111 -12.04 10.11 6.07
C ASN A 111 -11.72 8.64 5.72
N ALA A 112 -11.54 7.82 6.76
CA ALA A 112 -11.46 6.36 6.62
C ALA A 112 -12.66 5.83 5.81
N PRO A 113 -12.48 4.89 4.86
CA PRO A 113 -11.31 4.01 4.68
C PRO A 113 -10.13 4.57 3.86
N TYR A 114 -10.01 5.89 3.71
CA TYR A 114 -8.93 6.64 3.04
C TYR A 114 -8.75 6.26 1.56
N PRO A 115 -9.03 7.19 0.62
CA PRO A 115 -8.74 6.96 -0.78
C PRO A 115 -7.27 6.65 -1.03
N LEU A 116 -7.02 5.79 -2.02
CA LEU A 116 -5.70 5.58 -2.56
C LEU A 116 -5.53 6.46 -3.81
N VAL A 117 -4.44 7.20 -3.86
CA VAL A 117 -4.13 8.18 -4.90
C VAL A 117 -2.71 7.98 -5.40
N ALA A 118 -2.46 8.37 -6.65
CA ALA A 118 -1.13 8.61 -7.18
C ALA A 118 -0.87 10.12 -7.28
N PHE A 119 0.39 10.53 -7.22
CA PHE A 119 0.80 11.91 -7.48
C PHE A 119 2.17 11.96 -8.18
N ASP A 120 2.34 12.95 -9.04
CA ASP A 120 3.60 13.30 -9.70
C ASP A 120 4.56 13.94 -8.68
N MET A 121 5.70 13.30 -8.45
CA MET A 121 6.73 13.75 -7.50
C MET A 121 7.52 14.97 -8.02
N THR A 122 7.36 15.34 -9.29
CA THR A 122 8.01 16.51 -9.91
C THR A 122 7.13 17.75 -9.93
N ASN A 123 5.84 17.60 -9.62
CA ASN A 123 4.92 18.72 -9.41
C ASN A 123 4.92 19.13 -7.93
N VAL A 124 4.73 20.41 -7.64
CA VAL A 124 4.59 20.94 -6.28
C VAL A 124 3.15 21.33 -5.94
N ASP A 125 2.28 21.40 -6.95
CA ASP A 125 0.85 21.63 -6.77
C ASP A 125 0.14 20.32 -6.44
N LEU A 126 -0.39 20.23 -5.22
CA LEU A 126 -1.07 19.04 -4.71
C LEU A 126 -2.34 18.71 -5.49
N GLU A 127 -3.16 19.72 -5.83
CA GLU A 127 -4.46 19.48 -6.47
C GLU A 127 -4.28 19.06 -7.93
N GLU A 128 -3.34 19.70 -8.65
CA GLU A 128 -3.05 19.35 -10.04
C GLU A 128 -2.32 18.00 -10.18
N SER A 129 -1.58 17.57 -9.16
CA SER A 129 -0.77 16.36 -9.19
C SER A 129 -1.57 15.08 -8.89
N LEU A 130 -2.61 15.18 -8.06
CA LEU A 130 -3.35 14.03 -7.56
C LEU A 130 -4.19 13.32 -8.63
N ARG A 131 -4.08 11.99 -8.66
CA ARG A 131 -4.94 11.13 -9.48
C ARG A 131 -5.53 10.00 -8.62
N PRO A 132 -6.86 9.83 -8.63
CA PRO A 132 -7.50 8.77 -7.85
C PRO A 132 -7.17 7.39 -8.41
N ILE A 133 -6.84 6.44 -7.52
CA ILE A 133 -6.70 5.02 -7.85
C ILE A 133 -7.97 4.27 -7.41
N ALA A 134 -8.36 4.43 -6.15
CA ALA A 134 -9.50 3.74 -5.57
C ALA A 134 -10.05 4.50 -4.34
N PRO A 135 -11.33 4.32 -3.99
CA PRO A 135 -11.91 4.95 -2.80
C PRO A 135 -11.43 4.33 -1.47
N SER A 136 -10.73 3.20 -1.51
CA SER A 136 -10.13 2.54 -0.35
C SER A 136 -9.05 1.54 -0.77
N PHE A 137 -8.22 1.10 0.18
CA PHE A 137 -7.25 0.03 -0.09
C PHE A 137 -7.90 -1.31 -0.48
N ASP A 138 -9.03 -1.65 0.15
CA ASP A 138 -9.75 -2.89 -0.15
C ASP A 138 -10.21 -2.94 -1.61
N VAL A 139 -10.69 -1.81 -2.13
CA VAL A 139 -11.03 -1.69 -3.56
C VAL A 139 -9.76 -1.67 -4.42
N ALA A 140 -8.66 -1.06 -3.95
CA ALA A 140 -7.38 -1.09 -4.67
C ALA A 140 -6.82 -2.51 -4.84
N LEU A 141 -7.03 -3.42 -3.88
CA LEU A 141 -6.62 -4.83 -4.01
C LEU A 141 -7.28 -5.53 -5.22
N ASP A 142 -8.47 -5.09 -5.62
CA ASP A 142 -9.09 -5.59 -6.85
C ASP A 142 -8.40 -5.12 -8.13
N LEU A 143 -7.58 -4.08 -8.06
CA LEU A 143 -6.85 -3.51 -9.19
C LEU A 143 -5.40 -4.01 -9.28
N ILE A 144 -4.80 -4.41 -8.15
CA ILE A 144 -3.38 -4.82 -8.06
C ILE A 144 -3.15 -6.18 -8.73
N GLY A 145 -2.04 -6.26 -9.47
CA GLY A 145 -1.61 -7.43 -10.24
C GLY A 145 -2.58 -7.82 -11.33
N ARG A 146 -3.20 -6.83 -11.97
CA ARG A 146 -4.10 -6.98 -13.12
C ARG A 146 -3.79 -5.90 -14.16
N ASP A 147 -3.86 -6.29 -15.41
CA ASP A 147 -3.85 -5.36 -16.53
C ASP A 147 -5.21 -4.69 -16.72
N ASN A 148 -5.20 -3.53 -17.36
CA ASN A 148 -6.39 -2.84 -17.86
C ASN A 148 -6.95 -3.58 -19.09
N GLN A 149 -7.84 -4.55 -18.88
CA GLN A 149 -8.63 -5.13 -19.99
C GLN A 149 -9.69 -4.16 -20.52
#